data_AF-A0A6C0IBI5-F1
#
_entry.id   AF-A0A6C0IBI5-F1
#
_cell.length_a   1.000
_cell.length_b   1.000
_cell.length_c   1.000
_cell.angle_alpha   90.00
_cell.angle_beta   90.00
_cell.angle_gamma   90.00
#
_symmetry.space_group_name_H-M   'P 1'
#
loop_
_entity.id
_entity.type
_entity.pdbx_description
1 polymer ?
#
loop_
_entity_poly.entity_id
_entity_poly.type
_entity_poly.pdbx_seq_one_letter_code
_entity_poly.pdbx_strand_id
1 'polypeptide(L)'
;MSVPNLKVPADSGATGFMHPINTIKQFIASSIFPYIRHIFQILPEATFVFLILFSILTQNFANGMLAFTMIEALAIFSIIGKGIGYFADTKVPLNIPQKAGVCESGFPTSKASYATLALYKGFLTEGSFPSGSIALLSTLIGYMLGALIQYKNELKQLGPSWEMRIPIAITLSLLTLTAFTLFRFIAGCESLGVIIGTLLIGIVLGTALMFQNMAVFGKESINVLGIPTLESKTVEGKPLYVCAKTE
;
A
#
# COMPACT_ATOMS: atom_id res chain seq x y z
N MET A 1 27.97 -6.86 -19.84
CA MET A 1 26.58 -6.76 -20.34
C MET A 1 26.54 -5.62 -21.34
N SER A 2 26.36 -5.97 -22.60
CA SER A 2 26.38 -5.09 -23.77
C SER A 2 25.16 -4.18 -23.81
N VAL A 3 25.40 -2.88 -23.91
CA VAL A 3 24.39 -1.85 -24.17
C VAL A 3 23.74 -2.15 -25.53
N PRO A 4 22.41 -2.28 -25.62
CA PRO A 4 21.77 -2.41 -26.92
C PRO A 4 21.92 -1.09 -27.69
N ASN A 5 22.51 -1.20 -28.89
CA ASN A 5 22.66 -0.12 -29.86
C ASN A 5 21.33 0.61 -30.10
N LEU A 6 21.26 1.88 -29.72
CA LEU A 6 20.23 2.80 -30.19
C LEU A 6 20.44 3.00 -31.70
N LYS A 7 19.64 2.31 -32.51
CA LYS A 7 19.54 2.58 -33.93
C LYS A 7 18.65 3.82 -34.11
N VAL A 8 19.27 4.99 -34.17
CA VAL A 8 18.60 6.25 -34.55
C VAL A 8 18.24 6.14 -36.04
N PRO A 9 16.96 6.28 -36.43
CA PRO A 9 16.61 6.33 -37.84
C PRO A 9 17.06 7.66 -38.44
N ALA A 10 17.82 7.57 -39.53
CA ALA A 10 18.25 8.70 -40.34
C ALA A 10 17.13 9.15 -41.30
N ASP A 11 16.91 10.47 -41.29
CA ASP A 11 16.36 11.37 -42.31
C ASP A 11 15.06 11.06 -43.07
N SER A 12 14.16 12.04 -43.03
CA SER A 12 13.69 12.69 -44.26
C SER A 12 13.01 14.03 -43.92
N GLY A 13 13.49 15.11 -44.55
CA GLY A 13 13.03 16.47 -44.31
C GLY A 13 11.55 16.70 -44.64
N ALA A 14 10.90 17.48 -43.79
CA ALA A 14 9.72 18.25 -44.10
C ALA A 14 9.73 19.52 -43.25
N THR A 15 9.93 20.66 -43.90
CA THR A 15 9.69 22.00 -43.37
C THR A 15 8.22 22.17 -43.00
N GLY A 16 7.93 22.68 -41.80
CA GLY A 16 6.65 23.33 -41.51
C GLY A 16 5.99 22.95 -40.19
N PHE A 17 6.32 23.69 -39.11
CA PHE A 17 5.38 24.15 -38.07
C PHE A 17 4.20 23.23 -37.67
N MET A 18 4.48 22.04 -37.14
CA MET A 18 3.56 21.21 -36.34
C MET A 18 4.46 20.28 -35.49
N HIS A 19 4.43 20.13 -34.18
CA HIS A 19 3.57 20.62 -33.11
C HIS A 19 4.40 20.45 -31.81
N PRO A 20 4.59 21.47 -30.95
CA PRO A 20 5.25 21.29 -29.64
C PRO A 20 4.55 20.22 -28.77
N ILE A 21 3.28 19.95 -29.05
CA ILE A 21 2.45 18.91 -28.41
C ILE A 21 2.97 17.48 -28.68
N ASN A 22 3.47 17.19 -29.89
CA ASN A 22 3.94 15.83 -30.21
C ASN A 22 5.31 15.54 -29.59
N THR A 23 6.17 16.55 -29.48
CA THR A 23 7.45 16.48 -28.78
C THR A 23 7.25 16.34 -27.26
N ILE A 24 6.28 17.05 -26.68
CA ILE A 24 5.90 16.91 -25.27
C ILE A 24 5.32 15.52 -24.99
N LYS A 25 4.42 15.01 -25.85
CA LYS A 25 3.88 13.64 -25.72
C LYS A 25 4.98 12.58 -25.81
N GLN A 26 5.94 12.72 -26.73
CA GLN A 26 7.07 11.82 -26.85
C GLN A 26 8.02 11.92 -25.64
N PHE A 27 8.27 13.12 -25.10
CA PHE A 27 9.08 13.30 -23.91
C PHE A 27 8.43 12.70 -22.66
N ILE A 28 7.13 12.95 -22.43
CA ILE A 28 6.36 12.38 -21.33
C ILE A 28 6.32 10.85 -21.42
N ALA A 29 6.06 10.31 -22.63
CA ALA A 29 5.98 8.87 -22.86
C ALA A 29 7.33 8.16 -22.72
N SER A 30 8.42 8.77 -23.17
CA SER A 30 9.75 8.15 -23.18
C SER A 30 10.51 8.32 -21.86
N SER A 31 10.31 9.45 -21.18
CA SER A 31 11.14 9.81 -20.02
C SER A 31 10.41 9.65 -18.70
N ILE A 32 9.16 10.11 -18.56
CA ILE A 32 8.47 10.19 -17.25
C ILE A 32 7.72 8.90 -16.93
N PHE A 33 6.99 8.37 -17.90
CA PHE A 33 6.18 7.16 -17.74
C PHE A 33 6.93 5.94 -17.18
N PRO A 34 8.17 5.61 -17.61
CA PRO A 34 8.91 4.47 -17.04
C PRO A 34 9.26 4.67 -15.56
N TYR A 35 9.59 5.88 -15.10
CA TYR A 35 9.86 6.13 -13.67
C TYR A 35 8.62 6.02 -12.82
N ILE A 36 7.50 6.62 -13.27
CA ILE A 36 6.21 6.49 -12.56
C ILE A 36 5.86 5.01 -12.44
N ARG A 37 5.95 4.25 -13.54
CA ARG A 37 5.72 2.81 -13.53
C ARG A 37 6.58 2.09 -12.50
N HIS A 38 7.89 2.38 -12.43
CA HIS A 38 8.78 1.77 -11.44
C HIS A 38 8.39 2.11 -10.00
N ILE A 39 8.00 3.36 -9.72
CA ILE A 39 7.55 3.78 -8.38
C ILE A 39 6.32 2.95 -7.97
N PHE A 40 5.31 2.84 -8.85
CA PHE A 40 4.11 2.07 -8.55
C PHE A 40 4.37 0.56 -8.42
N GLN A 41 5.34 0.00 -9.13
CA GLN A 41 5.72 -1.41 -8.99
C GLN A 41 6.36 -1.72 -7.63
N ILE A 42 7.20 -0.81 -7.12
CA ILE A 42 7.97 -1.00 -5.89
C ILE A 42 7.17 -0.60 -4.65
N LEU A 43 6.21 0.32 -4.77
CA LEU A 43 5.48 0.93 -3.65
C LEU A 43 4.99 -0.06 -2.58
N PRO A 44 4.25 -1.15 -2.89
CA PRO A 44 3.68 -2.01 -1.85
C PRO A 44 4.75 -2.71 -1.01
N GLU A 45 5.78 -3.25 -1.66
CA GLU A 45 6.88 -3.95 -0.99
C GLU A 45 7.78 -2.96 -0.23
N ALA A 46 8.07 -1.81 -0.82
CA ALA A 46 8.83 -0.77 -0.14
C ALA A 46 8.11 -0.23 1.10
N THR A 47 6.79 -0.05 1.06
CA THR A 47 6.01 0.36 2.23
C THR A 47 6.07 -0.71 3.32
N PHE A 48 5.93 -1.99 2.98
CA PHE A 48 6.04 -3.08 3.95
C PHE A 48 7.43 -3.15 4.61
N VAL A 49 8.50 -3.12 3.81
CA VAL A 49 9.88 -3.13 4.32
C VAL A 49 10.16 -1.88 5.16
N PHE A 50 9.69 -0.72 4.70
CA PHE A 50 9.80 0.53 5.46
C PHE A 50 9.14 0.42 6.83
N LEU A 51 7.93 -0.15 6.93
CA LEU A 51 7.23 -0.31 8.21
C LEU A 51 8.01 -1.21 9.18
N ILE A 52 8.60 -2.31 8.70
CA ILE A 52 9.43 -3.19 9.54
C ILE A 52 10.66 -2.44 10.04
N LEU A 53 11.41 -1.79 9.13
CA LEU A 53 12.61 -1.04 9.49
C LEU A 53 12.28 0.12 10.43
N PHE A 54 11.23 0.86 10.14
CA PHE A 54 10.77 1.99 10.95
C PHE A 54 10.33 1.53 12.34
N SER A 55 9.65 0.39 12.46
CA SER A 55 9.31 -0.21 13.75
C SER A 55 10.57 -0.51 14.58
N ILE A 56 11.57 -1.16 14.00
CA ILE A 56 12.82 -1.51 14.70
C ILE A 56 13.57 -0.25 15.12
N LEU A 57 13.67 0.75 14.24
CA LEU A 57 14.41 1.99 14.50
C LEU A 57 13.74 2.86 15.55
N THR A 58 12.42 3.00 15.48
CA THR A 58 11.65 3.83 16.44
C THR A 58 11.41 3.14 17.78
N GLN A 59 11.58 1.82 17.84
CA GLN A 59 11.19 0.98 18.98
C GLN A 59 9.76 1.26 19.46
N ASN A 60 8.88 1.71 18.55
CA ASN A 60 7.51 2.06 18.87
C ASN A 60 6.64 0.80 18.79
N PHE A 61 5.99 0.48 19.92
CA PHE A 61 5.12 -0.68 20.06
C PHE A 61 4.01 -0.73 19.00
N ALA A 62 3.32 0.39 18.72
CA ALA A 62 2.25 0.44 17.75
C ALA A 62 2.74 0.20 16.30
N ASN A 63 3.93 0.71 15.96
CA ASN A 63 4.56 0.43 14.67
C ASN A 63 4.96 -1.05 14.53
N GLY A 64 5.40 -1.67 15.63
CA GLY A 64 5.68 -3.11 15.68
C GLY A 64 4.44 -3.96 15.47
N MET A 65 3.34 -3.60 16.12
CA MET A 65 2.06 -4.27 15.93
C MET A 65 1.53 -4.12 14.50
N LEU A 66 1.67 -2.93 13.90
CA LEU A 66 1.34 -2.73 12.49
C LEU A 66 2.19 -3.61 11.57
N ALA A 67 3.51 -3.67 11.78
CA ALA A 67 4.40 -4.52 10.99
C ALA A 67 4.05 -6.01 11.13
N PHE A 68 3.76 -6.46 12.34
CA PHE A 68 3.30 -7.83 12.61
C PHE A 68 1.97 -8.14 11.93
N THR A 69 1.03 -7.19 11.98
CA THR A 69 -0.27 -7.30 11.30
C THR A 69 -0.12 -7.50 9.80
N MET A 70 0.85 -6.82 9.18
CA MET A 70 1.12 -6.98 7.76
C MET A 70 1.66 -8.38 7.42
N ILE A 71 2.46 -8.98 8.31
CA ILE A 71 2.92 -10.38 8.17
C ILE A 71 1.73 -11.34 8.33
N GLU A 72 0.88 -11.12 9.34
CA GLU A 72 -0.32 -11.92 9.58
C GLU A 72 -1.29 -11.85 8.39
N ALA A 73 -1.51 -10.66 7.84
CA ALA A 73 -2.33 -10.47 6.65
C ALA A 73 -1.77 -11.24 5.43
N LEU A 74 -0.45 -11.19 5.20
CA LEU A 74 0.19 -11.99 4.14
C LEU A 74 -0.05 -13.49 4.32
N ALA A 75 0.05 -13.99 5.56
CA ALA A 75 -0.24 -15.39 5.86
C ALA A 75 -1.72 -15.74 5.60
N ILE A 76 -2.65 -14.88 6.00
CA ILE A 76 -4.09 -15.06 5.77
C ILE A 76 -4.40 -15.06 4.26
N PHE A 77 -3.85 -14.12 3.50
CA PHE A 77 -4.02 -14.10 2.04
C PHE A 77 -3.39 -15.31 1.34
N SER A 78 -2.27 -15.83 1.87
CA SER A 78 -1.69 -17.10 1.40
C SER A 78 -2.64 -18.26 1.57
N ILE A 79 -3.27 -18.36 2.75
CA ILE A 79 -4.23 -19.41 3.08
C ILE A 79 -5.47 -19.29 2.19
N ILE A 80 -5.99 -18.07 2.00
CA ILE A 80 -7.13 -17.80 1.11
C ILE A 80 -6.79 -18.22 -0.33
N GLY A 81 -5.63 -17.81 -0.84
CA GLY A 81 -5.19 -18.16 -2.20
C GLY A 81 -5.06 -19.66 -2.41
N LYS A 82 -4.43 -20.38 -1.46
CA LYS A 82 -4.31 -21.84 -1.49
C LYS A 82 -5.66 -22.54 -1.37
N GLY A 83 -6.54 -22.05 -0.50
CA GLY A 83 -7.89 -22.59 -0.34
C GLY A 83 -8.71 -22.46 -1.61
N ILE A 84 -8.72 -21.29 -2.24
CA ILE A 84 -9.42 -21.08 -3.51
C ILE A 84 -8.80 -21.94 -4.61
N GLY A 85 -7.47 -22.04 -4.68
CA GLY A 85 -6.79 -22.93 -5.63
C GLY A 85 -7.15 -24.40 -5.46
N TYR A 86 -7.40 -24.86 -4.23
CA TYR A 86 -7.85 -26.22 -3.94
C TYR A 86 -9.30 -26.48 -4.38
N PHE A 87 -10.21 -25.52 -4.15
CA PHE A 87 -11.61 -25.66 -4.59
C PHE A 87 -11.81 -25.42 -6.09
N ALA A 88 -10.92 -24.67 -6.73
CA ALA A 88 -10.95 -24.33 -8.15
C ALA A 88 -10.22 -25.36 -9.03
N ASP A 89 -10.31 -26.66 -8.71
CA ASP A 89 -9.75 -27.77 -9.52
C ASP A 89 -10.30 -27.78 -10.98
N THR A 90 -11.34 -26.98 -11.26
CA THR A 90 -11.60 -26.44 -12.59
C THR A 90 -10.60 -25.33 -12.91
N LYS A 91 -9.53 -25.71 -13.63
CA LYS A 91 -8.61 -24.81 -14.35
C LYS A 91 -9.39 -23.76 -15.15
N VAL A 92 -9.77 -22.66 -14.51
CA VAL A 92 -10.12 -21.41 -15.20
C VAL A 92 -8.82 -20.61 -15.14
N PRO A 93 -7.90 -20.80 -16.11
CA PRO A 93 -6.83 -19.85 -16.25
C PRO A 93 -7.53 -18.52 -16.56
N LEU A 94 -7.54 -17.61 -15.60
CA LEU A 94 -7.71 -16.19 -15.89
C LEU A 94 -6.47 -15.79 -16.69
N ASN A 95 -6.46 -16.20 -17.95
CA ASN A 95 -5.38 -16.03 -18.91
C ASN A 95 -5.41 -14.57 -19.39
N ILE A 96 -5.17 -13.67 -18.46
CA ILE A 96 -4.79 -12.30 -18.81
C ILE A 96 -3.34 -12.43 -19.26
N PRO A 97 -3.00 -12.15 -20.53
CA PRO A 97 -1.63 -12.22 -20.99
C PRO A 97 -0.79 -11.21 -20.19
N GLN A 98 -0.15 -11.68 -19.13
CA GLN A 98 0.72 -10.86 -18.30
C GLN A 98 1.91 -10.44 -19.17
N LYS A 99 2.02 -9.15 -19.46
CA LYS A 99 3.24 -8.60 -20.04
C LYS A 99 4.36 -8.79 -19.02
N ALA A 100 5.26 -9.74 -19.28
CA ALA A 100 6.42 -10.04 -18.45
C ALA A 100 7.14 -8.73 -18.04
N GLY A 101 7.37 -8.53 -16.74
CA GLY A 101 8.02 -7.35 -16.16
C GLY A 101 7.15 -6.09 -15.97
N VAL A 102 5.88 -6.05 -16.42
CA VAL A 102 4.95 -4.95 -16.08
C VAL A 102 4.20 -5.25 -14.78
N CYS A 103 3.82 -6.51 -14.61
CA CYS A 103 2.86 -6.91 -13.57
C CYS A 103 3.49 -7.48 -12.31
N GLU A 104 4.81 -7.67 -12.32
CA GLU A 104 5.56 -8.02 -11.13
C GLU A 104 5.64 -6.82 -10.19
N SER A 105 5.36 -7.05 -8.91
CA SER A 105 5.63 -6.10 -7.84
C SER A 105 6.99 -6.40 -7.24
N GLY A 106 7.77 -5.35 -6.94
CA GLY A 106 9.05 -5.46 -6.28
C GLY A 106 10.23 -4.94 -7.08
N PHE A 107 11.44 -5.15 -6.55
CA PHE A 107 12.67 -4.63 -7.13
C PHE A 107 13.06 -5.39 -8.40
N PRO A 108 13.16 -4.72 -9.57
CA PRO A 108 13.55 -5.36 -10.82
C PRO A 108 15.02 -5.76 -10.73
N THR A 109 15.28 -7.03 -10.45
CA THR A 109 16.64 -7.60 -10.44
C THR A 109 16.70 -8.77 -11.41
N SER A 110 17.81 -8.92 -12.14
CA SER A 110 18.02 -10.01 -13.12
C SER A 110 18.08 -11.41 -12.49
N LYS A 111 17.98 -11.47 -11.16
CA LYS A 111 17.77 -12.67 -10.35
C LYS A 111 16.56 -12.41 -9.44
N ALA A 112 15.35 -12.49 -10.02
CA ALA A 112 14.04 -12.26 -9.41
C ALA A 112 13.66 -13.23 -8.26
N SER A 113 14.65 -13.68 -7.49
CA SER A 113 14.51 -14.65 -6.41
C SER A 113 15.11 -14.21 -5.08
N TYR A 114 15.85 -13.10 -5.03
CA TYR A 114 16.49 -12.64 -3.78
C TYR A 114 16.01 -11.25 -3.29
N ALA A 115 15.50 -10.40 -4.19
CA ALA A 115 15.10 -9.02 -3.86
C ALA A 115 13.58 -8.84 -3.66
N THR A 116 12.76 -9.74 -4.20
CA THR A 116 11.43 -9.99 -3.64
C THR A 116 11.68 -10.70 -2.33
N LEU A 117 11.36 -10.04 -1.21
CA LEU A 117 11.55 -10.59 0.12
C LEU A 117 11.00 -12.03 0.13
N ALA A 118 11.82 -13.02 0.48
CA ALA A 118 11.42 -14.43 0.43
C ALA A 118 10.12 -14.73 1.18
N LEU A 119 9.79 -13.88 2.18
CA LEU A 119 8.46 -13.78 2.80
C LEU A 119 7.35 -13.48 1.79
N TYR A 120 7.44 -12.38 1.04
CA TYR A 120 6.43 -11.97 0.06
C TYR A 120 6.19 -13.05 -1.01
N LYS A 121 7.25 -13.69 -1.52
CA LYS A 121 7.15 -14.78 -2.50
C LYS A 121 6.71 -16.12 -1.91
N GLY A 122 7.04 -16.40 -0.64
CA GLY A 122 6.65 -17.62 0.06
C GLY A 122 5.16 -17.64 0.47
N PHE A 123 4.57 -16.47 0.69
CA PHE A 123 3.16 -16.34 1.05
C PHE A 123 2.24 -16.16 -0.16
N LEU A 124 2.67 -15.50 -1.24
CA LEU A 124 1.82 -15.29 -2.41
C LEU A 124 2.13 -16.33 -3.50
N THR A 125 1.29 -17.35 -3.60
CA THR A 125 1.30 -18.30 -4.72
C THR A 125 0.96 -17.59 -6.02
N GLU A 126 1.52 -18.04 -7.14
CA GLU A 126 1.21 -17.57 -8.51
C GLU A 126 -0.26 -17.88 -8.87
N GLY A 127 -1.18 -17.05 -8.38
CA GLY A 127 -2.60 -17.13 -8.64
C GLY A 127 -3.15 -15.73 -8.90
N SER A 128 -4.14 -15.61 -9.77
CA SER A 128 -4.73 -14.32 -10.12
C SER A 128 -5.56 -13.71 -8.99
N PHE A 129 -5.79 -14.42 -7.88
CA PHE A 129 -6.59 -13.95 -6.75
C PHE A 129 -6.10 -14.62 -5.44
N PRO A 130 -5.91 -13.85 -4.34
CA PRO A 130 -5.97 -12.40 -4.22
C PRO A 130 -4.74 -11.69 -4.81
N SER A 131 -4.89 -10.43 -5.21
CA SER A 131 -3.76 -9.59 -5.64
C SER A 131 -2.86 -9.23 -4.45
N GLY A 132 -1.65 -9.76 -4.40
CA GLY A 132 -0.74 -9.51 -3.26
C GLY A 132 -0.45 -8.03 -2.99
N SER A 133 -0.23 -7.24 -4.04
CA SER A 133 0.07 -5.81 -3.91
C SER A 133 -1.13 -4.99 -3.44
N ILE A 134 -2.32 -5.27 -3.99
CA ILE A 134 -3.54 -4.57 -3.59
C ILE A 134 -3.92 -5.00 -2.18
N ALA A 135 -3.80 -6.29 -1.86
CA ALA A 135 -4.06 -6.85 -0.55
C ALA A 135 -3.23 -6.15 0.55
N LEU A 136 -1.92 -5.98 0.34
CA LEU A 136 -1.06 -5.26 1.28
C LEU A 136 -1.50 -3.81 1.50
N LEU A 137 -1.65 -3.04 0.41
CA LEU A 137 -1.99 -1.61 0.53
C LEU A 137 -3.39 -1.39 1.12
N SER A 138 -4.37 -2.19 0.70
CA SER A 138 -5.74 -2.10 1.23
C SER A 138 -5.82 -2.52 2.70
N THR A 139 -5.06 -3.54 3.12
CA THR A 139 -4.96 -3.94 4.53
C THR A 139 -4.32 -2.85 5.38
N LEU A 140 -3.18 -2.30 4.93
CA LEU A 140 -2.51 -1.20 5.61
C LEU A 140 -3.45 -0.01 5.81
N ILE A 141 -4.15 0.39 4.75
CA ILE A 141 -5.08 1.52 4.79
C ILE A 141 -6.29 1.20 5.68
N GLY A 142 -6.85 0.00 5.59
CA GLY A 142 -7.95 -0.45 6.45
C GLY A 142 -7.59 -0.44 7.93
N TYR A 143 -6.35 -0.85 8.27
CA TYR A 143 -5.81 -0.79 9.62
C TYR A 143 -5.64 0.66 10.09
N MET A 144 -4.96 1.49 9.30
CA MET A 144 -4.64 2.88 9.67
C MET A 144 -5.87 3.76 9.79
N LEU A 145 -6.82 3.64 8.86
CA LEU A 145 -8.10 4.36 8.94
C LEU A 145 -8.94 3.87 10.11
N GLY A 146 -8.98 2.55 10.32
CA GLY A 146 -9.66 1.96 11.47
C GLY A 146 -9.11 2.50 12.80
N ALA A 147 -7.79 2.50 12.96
CA ALA A 147 -7.12 3.06 14.13
C ALA A 147 -7.46 4.55 14.30
N LEU A 148 -7.37 5.35 13.24
CA LEU A 148 -7.66 6.79 13.29
C LEU A 148 -9.10 7.08 13.73
N ILE A 149 -10.07 6.29 13.27
CA ILE A 149 -11.48 6.41 13.67
C ILE A 149 -11.66 6.13 15.16
N GLN A 150 -10.91 5.17 15.73
CA GLN A 150 -10.95 4.88 17.17
C GLN A 150 -10.43 6.02 18.06
N TYR A 151 -9.62 6.91 17.49
CA TYR A 151 -9.12 8.10 18.17
C TYR A 151 -9.92 9.37 17.86
N LYS A 152 -11.09 9.27 17.22
CA LYS A 152 -11.89 10.44 16.82
C LYS A 152 -12.26 11.33 18.00
N ASN A 153 -12.59 10.74 19.16
CA ASN A 153 -13.00 11.51 20.34
C ASN A 153 -11.81 12.25 20.95
N GLU A 154 -10.64 11.60 21.00
CA GLU A 154 -9.37 12.19 21.43
C GLU A 154 -8.96 13.35 20.52
N LEU A 155 -9.07 13.17 19.20
CA LEU A 155 -8.74 14.19 18.21
C LEU A 155 -9.65 15.43 18.33
N LYS A 156 -10.94 15.24 18.65
CA LYS A 156 -11.86 16.35 18.90
C LYS A 156 -11.45 17.18 20.12
N GLN A 157 -10.87 16.57 21.13
CA GLN A 157 -10.41 17.28 22.33
C GLN A 157 -9.09 18.04 22.13
N LEU A 158 -8.25 17.61 21.18
CA LEU A 158 -7.00 18.30 20.82
C LEU A 158 -7.23 19.59 20.00
N GLY A 159 -8.46 19.82 19.52
CA GLY A 159 -8.87 21.04 18.84
C GLY A 159 -9.21 20.84 17.35
N PRO A 160 -9.73 21.89 16.70
CA PRO A 160 -10.32 21.81 15.35
C PRO A 160 -9.30 21.46 14.25
N SER A 161 -8.02 21.79 14.46
CA SER A 161 -6.95 21.44 13.51
C SER A 161 -6.63 19.94 13.49
N TRP A 162 -6.89 19.22 14.58
CA TRP A 162 -6.69 17.77 14.69
C TRP A 162 -7.88 16.98 14.14
N GLU A 163 -9.09 17.50 14.28
CA GLU A 163 -10.30 16.88 13.73
C GLU A 163 -10.26 16.79 12.19
N MET A 164 -9.72 17.81 11.50
CA MET A 164 -9.59 17.80 10.04
C MET A 164 -8.67 16.71 9.50
N ARG A 165 -7.84 16.06 10.32
CA ARG A 165 -6.93 15.01 9.87
C ARG A 165 -7.66 13.75 9.41
N ILE A 166 -8.83 13.46 9.98
CA ILE A 166 -9.64 12.29 9.61
C ILE A 166 -10.15 12.39 8.16
N PRO A 167 -10.89 13.44 7.74
CA PRO A 167 -11.33 13.55 6.35
C PRO A 167 -10.16 13.66 5.36
N ILE A 168 -9.06 14.31 5.74
CA ILE A 168 -7.85 14.37 4.89
C ILE A 168 -7.27 12.96 4.69
N ALA A 169 -7.11 12.18 5.76
CA ALA A 169 -6.59 10.82 5.69
C ALA A 169 -7.48 9.90 4.84
N ILE A 170 -8.81 10.01 4.99
CA ILE A 170 -9.77 9.25 4.17
C ILE A 170 -9.62 9.62 2.69
N THR A 171 -9.57 10.92 2.38
CA THR A 171 -9.48 11.42 1.00
C THR A 171 -8.17 10.99 0.33
N LEU A 172 -7.04 11.14 1.02
CA LEU A 172 -5.73 10.73 0.51
C LEU A 172 -5.64 9.21 0.35
N SER A 173 -6.15 8.44 1.30
CA SER A 173 -6.15 6.97 1.21
C SER A 173 -6.97 6.48 0.01
N LEU A 174 -8.14 7.08 -0.21
CA LEU A 174 -8.99 6.77 -1.36
C LEU A 174 -8.29 7.13 -2.68
N LEU A 175 -7.65 8.30 -2.75
CA LEU A 175 -6.89 8.73 -3.93
C LEU A 175 -5.72 7.79 -4.23
N THR A 176 -4.96 7.40 -3.21
CA THR A 176 -3.82 6.47 -3.35
C THR A 176 -4.28 5.10 -3.81
N LEU A 177 -5.33 4.52 -3.22
CA LEU A 177 -5.88 3.23 -3.65
C LEU A 177 -6.42 3.30 -5.08
N THR A 178 -7.15 4.36 -5.41
CA THR A 178 -7.71 4.54 -6.76
C THR A 178 -6.60 4.67 -7.79
N ALA A 179 -5.58 5.49 -7.53
CA ALA A 179 -4.44 5.65 -8.43
C ALA A 179 -3.67 4.33 -8.64
N PHE A 180 -3.43 3.58 -7.55
CA PHE A 180 -2.71 2.32 -7.61
C PHE A 180 -3.49 1.23 -8.35
N THR A 181 -4.78 1.07 -8.05
CA THR A 181 -5.65 0.08 -8.70
C THR A 181 -5.88 0.42 -10.17
N LEU A 182 -6.08 1.70 -10.50
CA LEU A 182 -6.20 2.15 -11.88
C LEU A 182 -4.92 1.89 -12.68
N PHE A 183 -3.75 2.12 -12.09
CA PHE A 183 -2.47 1.78 -12.71
C PHE A 183 -2.38 0.28 -13.02
N ARG A 184 -2.73 -0.60 -12.07
CA ARG A 184 -2.72 -2.07 -12.28
C ARG A 184 -3.73 -2.51 -13.34
N PHE A 185 -4.90 -1.88 -13.38
CA PHE A 185 -5.94 -2.14 -14.37
C PHE A 185 -5.52 -1.71 -15.78
N ILE A 186 -5.03 -0.48 -15.96
CA ILE A 186 -4.55 0.03 -17.26
C ILE A 186 -3.35 -0.76 -17.76
N ALA A 187 -2.47 -1.20 -16.84
CA ALA A 187 -1.34 -2.05 -17.17
C ALA A 187 -1.74 -3.47 -17.61
N GLY A 188 -3.03 -3.84 -17.47
CA GLY A 188 -3.56 -5.15 -17.85
C GLY A 188 -3.05 -6.26 -16.94
N CYS A 189 -2.74 -5.96 -15.67
CA CYS A 189 -2.18 -6.95 -14.76
C CYS A 189 -3.24 -7.84 -14.15
N GLU A 190 -4.43 -7.30 -13.91
CA GLU A 190 -5.49 -7.95 -13.12
C GLU A 190 -6.86 -7.56 -13.68
N SER A 191 -7.84 -8.45 -13.52
CA SER A 191 -9.23 -8.16 -13.88
C SER A 191 -9.88 -7.27 -12.83
N LEU A 192 -10.87 -6.49 -13.25
CA LEU A 192 -11.60 -5.57 -12.36
C LEU A 192 -12.25 -6.30 -11.18
N GLY A 193 -12.75 -7.52 -11.38
CA GLY A 193 -13.32 -8.36 -10.31
C GLY A 193 -12.29 -8.75 -9.25
N VAL A 194 -11.07 -9.12 -9.66
CA VAL A 194 -9.96 -9.41 -8.74
C VAL A 194 -9.58 -8.18 -7.94
N ILE A 195 -9.47 -7.03 -8.61
CA ILE A 195 -9.10 -5.75 -7.98
C ILE A 195 -10.13 -5.38 -6.90
N ILE A 196 -11.42 -5.36 -7.24
CA ILE A 196 -12.48 -4.99 -6.30
C ILE A 196 -12.57 -6.00 -5.16
N GLY A 197 -12.56 -7.30 -5.46
CA GLY A 197 -12.63 -8.35 -4.45
C GLY A 197 -11.47 -8.27 -3.47
N THR A 198 -10.24 -8.10 -3.97
CA THR A 198 -9.06 -7.98 -3.11
C THR A 198 -9.09 -6.72 -2.27
N LEU A 199 -9.49 -5.58 -2.85
CA LEU A 199 -9.56 -4.30 -2.13
C LEU A 199 -10.56 -4.35 -0.97
N LEU A 200 -11.74 -4.93 -1.18
CA LEU A 200 -12.75 -5.09 -0.13
C LEU A 200 -12.26 -6.04 0.98
N ILE A 201 -11.73 -7.20 0.61
CA ILE A 201 -11.23 -8.17 1.59
C ILE A 201 -10.08 -7.57 2.39
N GLY A 202 -9.15 -6.86 1.76
CA GLY A 202 -8.03 -6.23 2.46
C GLY A 202 -8.45 -5.12 3.42
N ILE A 203 -9.37 -4.23 3.03
CA ILE A 203 -9.88 -3.21 3.97
C ILE A 203 -10.54 -3.88 5.17
N VAL A 204 -11.44 -4.85 4.93
CA VAL A 204 -12.14 -5.57 6.01
C VAL A 204 -11.16 -6.30 6.91
N LEU A 205 -10.19 -7.03 6.33
CA LEU A 205 -9.18 -7.76 7.08
C LEU A 205 -8.29 -6.82 7.90
N GLY A 206 -7.82 -5.72 7.33
CA GLY A 206 -7.00 -4.74 8.03
C GLY A 206 -7.73 -4.11 9.22
N THR A 207 -9.01 -3.78 9.05
CA THR A 207 -9.84 -3.28 10.16
C THR A 207 -10.10 -4.38 11.20
N ALA A 208 -10.34 -5.63 10.80
CA ALA A 208 -10.54 -6.74 11.72
C ALA A 208 -9.28 -7.01 12.57
N LEU A 209 -8.10 -7.02 11.95
CA LEU A 209 -6.82 -7.19 12.64
C LEU A 209 -6.51 -6.01 13.57
N MET A 210 -6.92 -4.80 13.22
CA MET A 210 -6.86 -3.64 14.13
C MET A 210 -7.70 -3.88 15.39
N PHE A 211 -8.95 -4.37 15.23
CA PHE A 211 -9.79 -4.74 16.38
C PHE A 211 -9.19 -5.88 17.21
N GLN A 212 -8.59 -6.88 16.56
CA GLN A 212 -7.87 -7.97 17.23
C GLN A 212 -6.73 -7.43 18.10
N ASN A 213 -5.87 -6.56 17.53
CA ASN A 213 -4.76 -5.97 18.27
C ASN A 213 -5.26 -5.12 19.44
N MET A 214 -6.28 -4.30 19.22
CA MET A 214 -6.88 -3.49 20.28
C MET A 214 -7.48 -4.36 21.40
N ALA A 215 -8.12 -5.48 21.07
CA ALA A 215 -8.73 -6.37 22.06
C ALA A 215 -7.68 -7.14 22.88
N VAL A 216 -6.57 -7.56 22.26
CA VAL A 216 -5.55 -8.37 22.93
C VAL A 216 -4.53 -7.50 23.68
N PHE A 217 -4.10 -6.40 23.10
CA PHE A 217 -3.00 -5.57 23.60
C PHE A 217 -3.44 -4.18 24.09
N GLY A 218 -4.73 -3.85 23.98
CA GLY A 218 -5.29 -2.57 24.38
C GLY A 218 -5.13 -1.48 23.33
N LYS A 219 -5.66 -0.29 23.65
CA LYS A 219 -5.75 0.85 22.72
C LYS A 219 -4.37 1.36 22.26
N GLU A 220 -3.34 1.27 23.12
CA GLU A 220 -1.99 1.73 22.77
C GLU A 220 -1.34 0.93 21.62
N SER A 221 -1.78 -0.31 21.36
CA SER A 221 -1.28 -1.13 20.25
C SER A 221 -1.61 -0.59 18.86
N ILE A 222 -2.68 0.20 18.76
CA ILE A 222 -3.15 0.80 17.51
C ILE A 222 -2.77 2.29 17.43
N ASN A 223 -2.01 2.81 18.41
CA ASN A 223 -1.64 4.21 18.51
C ASN A 223 -0.45 4.61 17.61
N VAL A 224 -0.54 4.29 16.31
CA VAL A 224 0.54 4.53 15.34
C VAL A 224 0.90 6.02 15.25
N LEU A 225 -0.06 6.90 15.53
CA LEU A 225 0.10 8.35 15.49
C LEU A 225 0.61 8.97 16.80
N GLY A 226 0.76 8.18 17.88
CA GLY A 226 1.19 8.66 19.19
C GLY A 226 0.25 9.68 19.82
N ILE A 227 -1.06 9.53 19.59
CA ILE A 227 -2.09 10.41 20.15
C ILE A 227 -2.19 10.13 21.66
N PRO A 228 -2.10 11.13 22.54
CA PRO A 228 -2.23 10.91 23.97
C PRO A 228 -3.64 10.38 24.30
N THR A 229 -3.71 9.23 24.96
CA THR A 229 -4.98 8.65 25.42
C THR A 229 -5.54 9.44 26.59
N LEU A 230 -6.85 9.68 26.59
CA LEU A 230 -7.52 10.44 27.64
C LEU A 230 -7.80 9.62 28.90
N GLU A 231 -8.02 8.31 28.74
CA GLU A 231 -8.28 7.38 29.85
C GLU A 231 -7.08 7.25 30.79
N SER A 232 -5.84 7.27 30.27
CA SER A 232 -4.63 7.17 31.10
C SER A 232 -4.48 8.35 32.07
N LYS A 233 -5.01 9.54 31.71
CA LYS A 233 -4.85 10.75 32.54
C LYS A 233 -6.03 11.02 33.48
N THR A 234 -7.23 10.55 33.14
CA THR A 234 -8.41 10.68 34.01
C THR A 234 -8.40 9.67 35.15
N VAL A 235 -7.86 8.48 34.93
CA VAL A 235 -7.71 7.46 35.99
C VAL A 235 -6.49 7.73 36.89
N GLU A 236 -5.41 8.30 36.36
CA GLU A 236 -4.19 8.61 37.13
C GLU A 236 -4.22 9.97 37.86
N GLY A 237 -5.31 10.75 37.74
CA GLY A 237 -5.45 12.05 38.41
C GLY A 237 -4.42 13.10 37.98
N LYS A 238 -3.71 12.89 36.86
CA LYS A 238 -2.69 13.82 36.37
C LYS A 238 -3.36 14.93 35.54
N PRO A 239 -3.01 16.21 35.76
CA PRO A 239 -3.66 17.33 35.08
C PRO A 239 -3.54 17.19 33.55
N LEU A 240 -4.69 17.30 32.88
CA LEU A 240 -4.85 17.04 31.45
C LEU A 240 -4.05 18.01 30.57
N TYR A 241 -3.84 19.25 31.06
CA TYR A 241 -3.07 20.30 30.42
C TYR A 241 -2.41 21.15 31.50
N VAL A 242 -1.09 21.23 31.54
CA VAL A 242 -0.43 22.41 32.09
C VAL A 242 -0.65 23.48 31.03
N CYS A 243 -1.77 24.20 31.10
CA CYS A 243 -1.79 25.52 30.48
C CYS A 243 -0.65 26.27 31.15
N ALA A 244 0.40 26.58 30.39
CA ALA A 244 1.37 27.55 30.85
C ALA A 244 0.55 28.81 31.19
N LYS A 245 0.55 29.20 32.46
CA LYS A 245 0.07 30.54 32.81
C LYS A 245 0.90 31.49 31.96
N THR A 246 0.24 32.19 31.04
CA THR A 246 0.78 33.43 30.51
C THR A 246 0.89 34.37 31.70
N GLU A 247 2.11 34.53 32.22
CA GLU A 247 2.51 35.74 32.93
C GLU A 247 2.62 36.90 31.93
#